data_AF-A0A559GM56-F1
#
_entry.id   AF-A0A559GM56-F1
#
_cell.length_a   1.000
_cell.length_b   1.000
_cell.length_c   1.000
_cell.angle_alpha   90.00
_cell.angle_beta   90.00
_cell.angle_gamma   90.00
#
_symmetry.space_group_name_H-M   'P 1'
#
loop_
_entity.id
_entity.type
_entity.pdbx_description
1 polymer ?
#
loop_
_entity_poly.entity_id
_entity_poly.type
_entity_poly.pdbx_seq_one_letter_code
_entity_poly.pdbx_strand_id
1 'polypeptide(L)'
;TKIAQGLRQFVVPAVFALSGTPIENHLGELWSIFQIVLPGLLPSKKEFMKLPADRVAQFIKPFVMRRKKEEVLTELPDLIEVVYKNELEDQQKAIYLAQLQQMRERLAQVTDQEFQRSRVEILSGLMRLRQICDTPALFMDDYQGASGKLDSLRDLLLQVADGGHRVLIFSQFKGMLEKIEQELPDLGLTSFKITGSTPAQDRQEMTKAFNQGERDAFLISLKAGGVGLNLTGADTVILVDLWWNP
;
A
#
# COMPACT_ATOMS: atom_id res chain seq x y z
N THR A 1 -19.88 7.49 -5.66
CA THR A 1 -19.51 6.47 -6.67
C THR A 1 -20.79 5.84 -7.24
N LYS A 2 -20.72 5.17 -8.40
CA LYS A 2 -21.87 4.42 -8.95
C LYS A 2 -22.40 3.38 -7.95
N ILE A 3 -21.50 2.73 -7.21
CA ILE A 3 -21.83 1.81 -6.12
C ILE A 3 -22.66 2.52 -5.03
N ALA A 4 -22.20 3.66 -4.52
CA ALA A 4 -22.95 4.41 -3.50
C ALA A 4 -24.32 4.89 -3.98
N GLN A 5 -24.46 5.24 -5.26
CA GLN A 5 -25.75 5.60 -5.86
C GLN A 5 -26.68 4.38 -5.95
N GLY A 6 -26.16 3.21 -6.33
CA GLY A 6 -26.92 1.96 -6.37
C GLY A 6 -27.36 1.50 -4.97
N LEU A 7 -26.46 1.54 -3.98
CA LEU A 7 -26.78 1.14 -2.60
C LEU A 7 -27.93 1.97 -2.00
N ARG A 8 -28.04 3.25 -2.35
CA ARG A 8 -29.14 4.13 -1.89
C ARG A 8 -30.52 3.78 -2.47
N GLN A 9 -30.59 2.95 -3.51
CA GLN A 9 -31.85 2.52 -4.10
C GLN A 9 -32.47 1.33 -3.36
N PHE A 10 -31.69 0.63 -2.53
CA PHE A 10 -32.19 -0.50 -1.75
C PHE A 10 -33.01 -0.01 -0.56
N VAL A 11 -34.20 -0.58 -0.41
CA VAL A 11 -35.05 -0.39 0.77
C VAL A 11 -34.77 -1.55 1.72
N VAL A 12 -34.01 -1.28 2.78
CA VAL A 12 -33.61 -2.27 3.79
C VAL A 12 -33.91 -1.74 5.19
N PRO A 13 -34.24 -2.61 6.16
CA PRO A 13 -34.59 -2.20 7.51
C PRO A 13 -33.40 -1.67 8.32
N ALA A 14 -32.18 -2.13 8.00
CA ALA A 14 -30.96 -1.72 8.68
C ALA A 14 -29.74 -1.82 7.76
N VAL A 15 -28.75 -0.96 7.99
CA VAL A 15 -27.47 -0.93 7.27
C VAL A 15 -26.33 -0.86 8.28
N PHE A 16 -25.31 -1.69 8.10
CA PHE A 16 -24.08 -1.66 8.88
C PHE A 16 -22.90 -1.43 7.94
N ALA A 17 -22.06 -0.43 8.25
CA ALA A 17 -20.79 -0.22 7.56
C ALA A 17 -19.64 -0.79 8.40
N LEU A 18 -18.79 -1.60 7.79
CA LEU A 18 -17.59 -2.17 8.40
C LEU A 18 -16.36 -1.56 7.73
N SER A 19 -15.51 -0.90 8.51
CA SER A 19 -14.23 -0.35 8.03
C SER A 19 -13.23 -0.28 9.18
N GLY A 20 -11.97 -0.66 8.90
CA GLY A 20 -10.85 -0.44 9.82
C GLY A 20 -10.34 1.01 9.79
N THR A 21 -10.54 1.70 8.66
CA THR A 21 -10.07 3.05 8.36
C THR A 21 -11.21 3.87 7.75
N PRO A 22 -12.20 4.32 8.56
CA PRO A 22 -13.37 5.03 8.05
C PRO A 22 -13.05 6.41 7.44
N ILE A 23 -11.82 6.89 7.62
CA ILE A 23 -11.25 8.11 7.04
C ILE A 23 -9.85 7.73 6.57
N GLU A 24 -9.61 7.76 5.26
CA GLU A 24 -8.31 7.56 4.64
C GLU A 24 -7.73 8.91 4.22
N ASN A 25 -8.37 9.63 3.31
CA ASN A 25 -7.78 10.85 2.72
C ASN A 25 -8.44 12.14 3.23
N HIS A 26 -9.76 12.12 3.42
CA HIS A 26 -10.50 13.32 3.82
C HIS A 26 -11.83 13.02 4.52
N LEU A 27 -12.32 13.97 5.34
CA LEU A 27 -13.60 13.86 6.07
C LEU A 27 -14.83 13.57 5.19
N GLY A 28 -14.79 13.92 3.91
CA GLY A 28 -15.89 13.62 2.97
C GLY A 28 -16.14 12.12 2.74
N GLU A 29 -15.17 11.25 3.07
CA GLU A 29 -15.34 9.79 3.02
C GLU A 29 -16.30 9.32 4.11
N LEU A 30 -16.08 9.81 5.34
CA LEU A 30 -17.00 9.59 6.47
C LEU A 30 -18.41 10.06 6.15
N TRP A 31 -18.56 11.27 5.59
CA TRP A 31 -19.87 11.78 5.16
C TRP A 31 -20.54 10.81 4.19
N SER A 32 -19.79 10.29 3.21
CA SER A 32 -20.32 9.39 2.19
C SER A 32 -20.81 8.07 2.78
N ILE A 33 -20.14 7.52 3.80
CA ILE A 33 -20.57 6.32 4.54
C ILE A 33 -21.91 6.59 5.25
N PHE A 34 -22.01 7.70 5.99
CA PHE A 34 -23.21 8.05 6.75
C PHE A 34 -24.43 8.34 5.88
N GLN A 35 -24.24 8.79 4.64
CA GLN A 35 -25.34 8.93 3.69
C GLN A 35 -25.96 7.59 3.25
N ILE A 36 -25.31 6.47 3.55
CA ILE A 36 -25.83 5.12 3.29
C ILE A 36 -26.34 4.50 4.59
N VAL A 37 -25.56 4.60 5.68
CA VAL A 37 -25.90 3.98 6.96
C VAL A 37 -27.08 4.67 7.65
N LEU A 38 -27.10 6.01 7.68
CA LEU A 38 -28.12 6.78 8.36
C LEU A 38 -28.36 8.11 7.61
N PRO A 39 -29.04 8.07 6.45
CA PRO A 39 -29.31 9.27 5.66
C PRO A 39 -30.12 10.29 6.48
N GLY A 40 -29.69 11.55 6.46
CA GLY A 40 -30.33 12.65 7.19
C GLY A 40 -29.68 13.01 8.54
N LEU A 41 -28.80 12.16 9.09
CA LEU A 41 -28.06 12.51 10.32
C LEU A 41 -27.13 13.71 10.12
N LEU A 42 -26.36 13.69 9.04
CA LEU A 42 -25.38 14.71 8.73
C LEU A 42 -25.96 15.76 7.77
N PRO A 43 -25.54 17.03 7.88
CA PRO A 43 -26.02 18.10 7.01
C PRO A 43 -25.55 17.90 5.56
N SER A 44 -25.93 18.85 4.70
CA SER A 44 -25.46 18.87 3.31
C SER A 44 -23.93 18.78 3.24
N LYS A 45 -23.39 18.14 2.19
CA LYS A 45 -21.94 17.95 2.05
C LYS A 45 -21.17 19.26 2.20
N LYS A 46 -21.69 20.37 1.64
CA LYS A 46 -21.06 21.69 1.68
C LYS A 46 -20.96 22.23 3.10
N GLU A 47 -21.97 22.01 3.94
CA GLU A 47 -21.98 22.45 5.33
C GLU A 47 -21.16 21.51 6.21
N PHE A 48 -21.28 20.20 5.97
CA PHE A 48 -20.50 19.18 6.66
C PHE A 48 -19.00 19.43 6.55
N MET A 49 -18.51 19.76 5.35
CA MET A 49 -17.08 20.05 5.13
C MET A 49 -16.57 21.30 5.86
N LYS A 50 -17.45 22.12 6.42
CA LYS A 50 -17.10 23.28 7.25
C LYS A 50 -17.16 22.98 8.75
N LEU A 51 -17.68 21.82 9.14
CA LEU A 51 -17.78 21.45 10.55
C LEU A 51 -16.39 21.08 11.09
N PRO A 52 -16.07 21.49 12.31
CA PRO A 52 -14.84 21.05 12.96
C PRO A 52 -14.97 19.58 13.37
N ALA A 53 -13.83 18.89 13.43
CA ALA A 53 -13.78 17.43 13.58
C ALA A 53 -14.38 16.92 14.91
N ASP A 54 -14.24 17.70 15.99
CA ASP A 54 -14.85 17.45 17.30
C ASP A 54 -16.38 17.43 17.23
N ARG A 55 -16.97 18.37 16.50
CA ARG A 55 -18.42 18.46 16.31
C ARG A 55 -18.94 17.31 15.45
N VAL A 56 -18.19 16.93 14.42
CA VAL A 56 -18.49 15.73 13.63
C VAL A 56 -18.44 14.49 14.52
N ALA A 57 -17.39 14.34 15.33
CA ALA A 57 -17.24 13.21 16.25
C ALA A 57 -18.42 13.10 17.23
N GLN A 58 -18.91 14.22 17.77
CA GLN A 58 -20.09 14.23 18.64
C GLN A 58 -21.35 13.70 17.94
N PHE A 59 -21.59 14.06 16.67
CA PHE A 59 -22.75 13.57 15.92
C PHE A 59 -22.69 12.06 15.65
N ILE A 60 -21.50 11.54 15.34
CA ILE A 60 -21.35 10.14 14.94
C ILE A 60 -21.11 9.18 16.10
N LYS A 61 -20.66 9.67 17.27
CA LYS A 61 -20.28 8.85 18.43
C LYS A 61 -21.33 7.80 18.83
N PRO A 62 -22.65 8.08 18.85
CA PRO A 62 -23.66 7.07 19.20
C PRO A 62 -23.80 5.94 18.17
N PHE A 63 -23.33 6.15 16.94
CA PHE A 63 -23.53 5.26 15.79
C PHE A 63 -22.24 4.57 15.35
N VAL A 64 -21.11 4.86 16.00
CA VAL A 64 -19.79 4.30 15.66
C VAL A 64 -19.22 3.55 16.85
N MET A 65 -18.89 2.28 16.62
CA MET A 65 -18.10 1.49 17.54
C MET A 65 -16.70 1.31 16.97
N ARG A 66 -15.68 1.83 17.66
CA ARG A 66 -14.26 1.66 17.33
C ARG A 66 -13.51 1.23 18.58
N ARG A 67 -12.65 0.22 18.44
CA ARG A 67 -11.75 -0.28 19.48
C ARG A 67 -10.33 -0.34 18.92
N LYS A 68 -9.35 0.11 19.68
CA LYS A 68 -7.92 -0.05 19.33
C LYS A 68 -7.41 -1.40 19.84
N LYS A 69 -6.39 -1.97 19.20
CA LYS A 69 -5.77 -3.23 19.64
C LYS A 69 -5.30 -3.15 21.10
N GLU A 70 -4.65 -2.05 21.47
CA GLU A 70 -4.17 -1.74 22.83
C GLU A 70 -5.30 -1.76 23.89
N GLU A 71 -6.54 -1.44 23.52
CA GLU A 71 -7.69 -1.39 24.43
C GLU A 71 -8.28 -2.78 24.70
N VAL A 72 -7.94 -3.80 23.91
CA VAL A 72 -8.61 -5.12 23.94
C VAL A 72 -7.66 -6.31 24.02
N LEU A 73 -6.40 -6.17 23.62
CA LEU A 73 -5.44 -7.27 23.51
C LEU A 73 -4.15 -6.90 24.23
N THR A 74 -4.08 -7.19 25.52
CA THR A 74 -2.92 -6.91 26.39
C THR A 74 -1.77 -7.90 26.22
N GLU A 75 -1.95 -8.95 25.44
CA GLU A 75 -0.98 -10.06 25.27
C GLU A 75 -0.23 -10.01 23.93
N LEU A 76 -0.48 -9.01 23.08
CA LEU A 76 0.25 -8.87 21.82
C LEU A 76 1.65 -8.29 22.06
N PRO A 77 2.70 -8.85 21.42
CA PRO A 77 4.03 -8.25 21.46
C PRO A 77 4.01 -6.86 20.80
N ASP A 78 4.94 -6.02 21.21
CA ASP A 78 5.11 -4.69 20.64
C ASP A 78 5.47 -4.76 19.15
N LEU A 79 4.88 -3.86 18.35
CA LEU A 79 5.28 -3.68 16.96
C LEU A 79 6.59 -2.89 16.92
N ILE A 80 7.64 -3.50 16.37
CA ILE A 80 8.92 -2.84 16.12
C ILE A 80 8.94 -2.36 14.67
N GLU A 81 9.04 -1.05 14.46
CA GLU A 81 9.17 -0.44 13.14
C GLU A 81 10.60 0.05 12.92
N VAL A 82 11.24 -0.41 11.84
CA VAL A 82 12.61 -0.03 11.47
C VAL A 82 12.64 0.51 10.06
N VAL A 83 13.20 1.71 9.89
CA VAL A 83 13.37 2.34 8.57
C VAL A 83 14.79 2.09 8.07
N TYR A 84 14.91 1.23 7.06
CA TYR A 84 16.16 0.96 6.37
C TYR A 84 16.43 2.03 5.31
N LYS A 85 17.50 2.81 5.49
CA LYS A 85 17.97 3.78 4.51
C LYS A 85 18.91 3.09 3.54
N ASN A 86 18.53 3.04 2.28
CA ASN A 86 19.31 2.43 1.21
C ASN A 86 19.95 3.54 0.35
N GLU A 87 21.22 3.37 0.01
CA GLU A 87 21.90 4.23 -0.95
C GLU A 87 21.62 3.75 -2.38
N LEU A 88 21.63 4.67 -3.34
CA LEU A 88 21.55 4.32 -4.75
C LEU A 88 22.94 3.96 -5.27
N GLU A 89 23.04 2.85 -6.00
CA GLU A 89 24.25 2.47 -6.72
C GLU A 89 24.64 3.51 -7.77
N ASP A 90 25.92 3.64 -8.12
CA ASP A 90 26.41 4.73 -8.97
C ASP A 90 25.67 4.82 -10.32
N GLN A 91 25.44 3.68 -10.99
CA GLN A 91 24.69 3.62 -12.25
C GLN A 91 23.21 3.98 -12.04
N GLN A 92 22.59 3.47 -10.97
CA GLN A 92 21.21 3.77 -10.61
C GLN A 92 21.02 5.27 -10.30
N LYS A 93 21.97 5.86 -9.57
CA LYS A 93 22.01 7.29 -9.21
C LYS A 93 22.19 8.17 -10.44
N ALA A 94 23.04 7.78 -11.39
CA ALA A 94 23.19 8.50 -12.66
C ALA A 94 21.87 8.55 -13.44
N ILE A 95 21.15 7.43 -13.54
CA ILE A 95 19.83 7.35 -14.18
C ILE A 95 18.81 8.22 -13.44
N TYR A 96 18.80 8.16 -12.10
CA TYR A 96 17.91 8.99 -11.27
C TYR A 96 18.13 10.48 -11.53
N LEU A 97 19.39 10.94 -11.50
CA LEU A 97 19.73 12.34 -11.69
C LEU A 97 19.42 12.82 -13.11
N ALA A 98 19.65 11.98 -14.13
CA ALA A 98 19.27 12.29 -15.50
C ALA A 98 17.75 12.46 -15.66
N GLN A 99 16.96 11.54 -15.09
CA GLN A 99 15.49 11.64 -15.10
C GLN A 99 14.99 12.88 -14.35
N LEU A 100 15.58 13.18 -13.19
CA LEU A 100 15.24 14.36 -12.40
C LEU A 100 15.57 15.66 -13.15
N GLN A 101 16.72 15.71 -13.80
CA GLN A 101 17.16 16.86 -14.58
C GLN A 101 16.21 17.10 -15.76
N GLN A 102 15.87 16.05 -16.52
CA GLN A 102 14.92 16.14 -17.62
C GLN A 102 13.55 16.68 -17.16
N MET A 103 13.05 16.21 -16.01
CA MET A 103 11.80 16.71 -15.45
C MET A 103 11.87 18.18 -15.06
N ARG A 104 12.99 18.61 -14.45
CA ARG A 104 13.20 20.01 -14.04
C ARG A 104 13.26 20.96 -15.22
N GLU A 105 14.01 20.60 -16.26
CA GLU A 105 14.14 21.39 -17.49
C GLU A 105 12.79 21.57 -18.17
N ARG A 106 12.00 20.49 -18.25
CA ARG A 106 10.66 20.55 -18.84
C ARG A 106 9.73 21.45 -18.02
N LEU A 107 9.75 21.33 -16.69
CA LEU A 107 8.95 22.18 -15.81
C LEU A 107 9.33 23.66 -15.87
N ALA A 108 10.60 23.98 -16.10
CA ALA A 108 11.05 25.36 -16.23
C ALA A 108 10.49 26.08 -17.46
N GLN A 109 9.99 25.34 -18.46
CA GLN A 109 9.43 25.86 -19.70
C GLN A 109 7.90 25.97 -19.69
N VAL A 110 7.23 25.54 -18.63
CA VAL A 110 5.77 25.41 -18.55
C VAL A 110 5.15 26.62 -17.86
N THR A 111 4.18 27.27 -18.51
CA THR A 111 3.38 28.34 -17.89
C THR A 111 2.33 27.78 -16.90
N ASP A 112 1.78 28.61 -16.00
CA ASP A 112 0.78 28.17 -15.00
C ASP A 112 -0.46 27.50 -15.61
N GLN A 113 -0.89 27.93 -16.81
CA GLN A 113 -2.02 27.31 -17.51
C GLN A 113 -1.65 25.95 -18.13
N GLU A 114 -0.42 25.81 -18.61
CA GLU A 114 0.10 24.55 -19.14
C GLU A 114 0.40 23.55 -18.02
N PHE A 115 0.74 24.03 -16.82
CA PHE A 115 1.00 23.18 -15.66
C PHE A 115 -0.18 22.25 -15.32
N GLN A 116 -1.42 22.75 -15.44
CA GLN A 116 -2.61 21.90 -15.25
C GLN A 116 -2.71 20.79 -16.30
N ARG A 117 -2.25 21.04 -17.54
CA ARG A 117 -2.20 20.04 -18.62
C ARG A 117 -1.04 19.05 -18.41
N SER A 118 0.08 19.49 -17.84
CA SER A 118 1.26 18.66 -17.57
C SER A 118 1.15 17.76 -16.34
N ARG A 119 0.07 17.82 -15.54
CA ARG A 119 -0.09 17.01 -14.32
C ARG A 119 0.12 15.51 -14.53
N VAL A 120 -0.45 14.94 -15.58
CA VAL A 120 -0.31 13.51 -15.90
C VAL A 120 1.16 13.15 -16.14
N GLU A 121 1.86 14.05 -16.82
CA GLU A 121 3.26 13.89 -17.16
C GLU A 121 4.16 13.99 -15.92
N ILE A 122 3.91 14.97 -15.05
CA ILE A 122 4.60 15.12 -13.76
C ILE A 122 4.42 13.87 -12.91
N LEU A 123 3.18 13.37 -12.78
CA LEU A 123 2.90 12.15 -12.03
C LEU A 123 3.60 10.93 -12.63
N SER A 124 3.68 10.86 -13.97
CA SER A 124 4.42 9.80 -14.66
C SER A 124 5.92 9.90 -14.40
N GLY A 125 6.49 11.10 -14.38
CA GLY A 125 7.89 11.34 -14.04
C GLY A 125 8.20 10.99 -12.59
N LEU A 126 7.35 11.40 -11.64
CA LEU A 126 7.47 11.02 -10.22
C LEU A 126 7.37 9.51 -10.04
N MET A 127 6.44 8.85 -10.74
CA MET A 127 6.35 7.38 -10.74
C MET A 127 7.66 6.75 -11.23
N ARG A 128 8.27 7.30 -12.29
CA ARG A 128 9.55 6.83 -12.81
C ARG A 128 10.68 7.00 -11.81
N LEU A 129 10.78 8.15 -11.15
CA LEU A 129 11.77 8.38 -10.08
C LEU A 129 11.61 7.34 -8.95
N ARG A 130 10.37 7.02 -8.57
CA ARG A 130 10.10 5.98 -7.56
C ARG A 130 10.52 4.59 -8.03
N GLN A 131 10.23 4.23 -9.29
CA GLN A 131 10.71 2.98 -9.87
C GLN A 131 12.24 2.90 -9.90
N ILE A 132 12.93 4.00 -10.26
CA ILE A 132 14.40 4.06 -10.24
C ILE A 132 14.94 3.80 -8.85
N CYS A 133 14.32 4.34 -7.79
CA CYS A 133 14.74 4.09 -6.41
C CYS A 133 14.60 2.62 -5.98
N ASP A 134 13.72 1.84 -6.62
CA ASP A 134 13.61 0.40 -6.37
C ASP A 134 14.59 -0.38 -7.23
N THR A 135 14.54 -0.20 -8.55
CA THR A 135 15.56 -0.63 -9.50
C THR A 135 15.24 -0.06 -10.90
N PRO A 136 16.21 0.45 -11.66
CA PRO A 136 15.98 0.91 -13.03
C PRO A 136 15.38 -0.16 -13.95
N ALA A 137 15.65 -1.44 -13.66
CA ALA A 137 15.09 -2.55 -14.41
C ALA A 137 13.56 -2.72 -14.28
N LEU A 138 12.87 -1.88 -13.49
CA LEU A 138 11.40 -1.81 -13.50
C LEU A 138 10.82 -1.10 -14.72
N PHE A 139 11.65 -0.35 -15.47
CA PHE A 139 11.22 0.35 -16.67
C PHE A 139 12.26 0.36 -17.80
N MET A 140 13.45 -0.22 -17.58
CA MET A 140 14.53 -0.38 -18.56
C MET A 140 14.87 -1.88 -18.68
N ASP A 141 14.42 -2.53 -19.76
CA ASP A 141 14.57 -3.99 -19.93
C ASP A 141 16.04 -4.43 -20.08
N ASP A 142 16.91 -3.53 -20.57
CA ASP A 142 18.34 -3.76 -20.81
C ASP A 142 19.23 -3.39 -19.62
N TYR A 143 18.65 -2.94 -18.51
CA TYR A 143 19.41 -2.57 -17.32
C TYR A 143 19.94 -3.82 -16.60
N GLN A 144 21.27 -3.94 -16.55
CA GLN A 144 22.00 -5.02 -15.87
C GLN A 144 22.78 -4.54 -14.64
N GLY A 145 22.57 -3.29 -14.20
CA GLY A 145 23.23 -2.75 -13.02
C GLY A 145 22.63 -3.26 -11.71
N ALA A 146 23.38 -3.06 -10.61
CA ALA A 146 22.92 -3.38 -9.26
C ALA A 146 21.87 -2.39 -8.74
N SER A 147 21.14 -2.78 -7.70
CA SER A 147 20.24 -1.89 -6.97
C SER A 147 20.52 -2.00 -5.49
N GLY A 148 20.91 -0.88 -4.88
CA GLY A 148 21.24 -0.85 -3.45
C GLY A 148 20.06 -1.27 -2.56
N LYS A 149 18.82 -1.11 -3.03
CA LYS A 149 17.63 -1.60 -2.33
C LYS A 149 17.48 -3.13 -2.44
N LEU A 150 17.73 -3.73 -3.61
CA LEU A 150 17.70 -5.18 -3.75
C LEU A 150 18.84 -5.82 -2.96
N ASP A 151 20.03 -5.21 -2.97
CA ASP A 151 21.17 -5.71 -2.21
C ASP A 151 20.91 -5.64 -0.70
N SER A 152 20.39 -4.52 -0.20
CA SER A 152 20.01 -4.40 1.22
C SER A 152 18.86 -5.35 1.60
N LEU A 153 17.92 -5.58 0.69
CA LEU A 153 16.85 -6.55 0.89
C LEU A 153 17.39 -7.97 0.96
N ARG A 154 18.38 -8.32 0.13
CA ARG A 154 19.06 -9.62 0.14
C ARG A 154 19.71 -9.88 1.50
N ASP A 155 20.46 -8.91 2.02
CA ASP A 155 21.10 -9.02 3.33
C ASP A 155 20.07 -9.21 4.45
N LEU A 156 18.96 -8.45 4.41
CA LEU A 156 17.87 -8.60 5.38
C LEU A 156 17.18 -9.97 5.27
N LEU A 157 16.96 -10.48 4.06
CA LEU A 157 16.34 -11.79 3.85
C LEU A 157 17.23 -12.93 4.32
N LEU A 158 18.55 -12.81 4.18
CA LEU A 158 19.50 -13.77 4.76
C LEU A 158 19.41 -13.80 6.29
N GLN A 159 19.28 -12.64 6.94
CA GLN A 159 19.10 -12.57 8.39
C GLN A 159 17.76 -13.19 8.84
N VAL A 160 16.68 -12.92 8.10
CA VAL A 160 15.36 -13.54 8.32
C VAL A 160 15.45 -15.06 8.18
N ALA A 161 16.14 -15.55 7.15
CA ALA A 161 16.34 -16.97 6.90
C ALA A 161 17.13 -17.65 8.03
N ASP A 162 18.25 -17.05 8.47
CA ASP A 162 19.10 -17.57 9.55
C ASP A 162 18.35 -17.63 10.90
N GLY A 163 17.46 -16.65 11.15
CA GLY A 163 16.58 -16.64 12.31
C GLY A 163 15.40 -17.62 12.24
N GLY A 164 15.17 -18.28 11.10
CA GLY A 164 14.00 -19.15 10.89
C GLY A 164 12.68 -18.39 10.88
N HIS A 165 12.72 -17.10 10.56
CA HIS A 165 11.55 -16.22 10.52
C HIS A 165 10.82 -16.33 9.18
N ARG A 166 9.51 -16.09 9.19
CA ARG A 166 8.68 -16.06 7.98
C ARG A 166 8.24 -14.64 7.69
N VAL A 167 8.35 -14.24 6.42
CA VAL A 167 8.28 -12.82 6.04
C VAL A 167 7.16 -12.52 5.03
N LEU A 168 6.46 -11.41 5.24
CA LEU A 168 5.59 -10.81 4.25
C LEU A 168 6.33 -9.69 3.54
N ILE A 169 6.39 -9.72 2.21
CA ILE A 169 7.09 -8.71 1.40
C ILE A 169 6.08 -7.99 0.54
N PHE A 170 5.92 -6.70 0.78
CA PHE A 170 4.99 -5.85 0.05
C PHE A 170 5.70 -4.92 -0.93
N SER A 171 5.09 -4.77 -2.10
CA SER A 171 5.49 -3.79 -3.11
C SER A 171 4.28 -3.29 -3.89
N GLN A 172 4.31 -2.03 -4.34
CA GLN A 172 3.32 -1.50 -5.28
C GLN A 172 3.62 -1.91 -6.72
N PHE A 173 4.87 -2.25 -7.04
CA PHE A 173 5.32 -2.58 -8.39
C PHE A 173 5.40 -4.08 -8.58
N LYS A 174 4.56 -4.61 -9.49
CA LYS A 174 4.56 -6.04 -9.82
C LYS A 174 5.93 -6.54 -10.28
N GLY A 175 6.64 -5.75 -11.09
CA GLY A 175 7.99 -6.10 -11.56
C GLY A 175 9.00 -6.20 -10.42
N MET A 176 8.81 -5.47 -9.31
CA MET A 176 9.68 -5.57 -8.14
C MET A 176 9.44 -6.90 -7.42
N LEU A 177 8.17 -7.31 -7.26
CA LEU A 177 7.84 -8.64 -6.73
C LEU A 177 8.40 -9.77 -7.60
N GLU A 178 8.36 -9.62 -8.93
CA GLU A 178 8.91 -10.60 -9.86
C GLU A 178 10.44 -10.71 -9.72
N LYS A 179 11.15 -9.59 -9.53
CA LYS A 179 12.59 -9.60 -9.27
C LYS A 179 12.93 -10.24 -7.93
N ILE A 180 12.21 -9.88 -6.87
CA ILE A 180 12.41 -10.48 -5.54
C ILE A 180 12.16 -11.99 -5.60
N GLU A 181 11.08 -12.43 -6.26
CA GLU A 181 10.78 -13.86 -6.43
C GLU A 181 11.90 -14.64 -7.10
N GLN A 182 12.60 -14.01 -8.06
CA GLN A 182 13.74 -14.62 -8.76
C GLN A 182 14.98 -14.75 -7.88
N GLU A 183 15.16 -13.87 -6.89
CA GLU A 183 16.32 -13.93 -5.98
C GLU A 183 16.13 -14.90 -4.82
N LEU A 184 14.90 -15.16 -4.39
CA LEU A 184 14.62 -16.01 -3.22
C LEU A 184 15.25 -17.41 -3.29
N PRO A 185 15.22 -18.14 -4.43
CA PRO A 185 15.85 -19.47 -4.53
C PRO A 185 17.36 -19.47 -4.25
N ASP A 186 18.07 -18.42 -4.68
CA ASP A 186 19.52 -18.29 -4.45
C ASP A 186 19.83 -18.06 -2.96
N LEU A 187 18.85 -17.58 -2.19
CA LEU A 187 18.91 -17.44 -0.74
C LEU A 187 18.38 -18.67 0.01
N GLY A 188 18.02 -19.74 -0.72
CA GLY A 188 17.41 -20.94 -0.15
C GLY A 188 15.98 -20.73 0.36
N LEU A 189 15.32 -19.63 -0.02
CA LEU A 189 13.98 -19.28 0.41
C LEU A 189 12.94 -19.66 -0.64
N THR A 190 11.76 -20.04 -0.17
CA THR A 190 10.61 -20.34 -0.99
C THR A 190 9.47 -19.36 -0.73
N SER A 191 8.60 -19.14 -1.73
CA SER A 191 7.52 -18.18 -1.57
C SER A 191 6.18 -18.55 -2.19
N PHE A 192 5.14 -17.91 -1.67
CA PHE A 192 3.89 -17.67 -2.38
C PHE A 192 3.85 -16.24 -2.93
N LYS A 193 3.03 -16.01 -3.97
CA LYS A 193 2.83 -14.68 -4.55
C LYS A 193 1.36 -14.40 -4.84
N ILE A 194 0.87 -13.27 -4.33
CA ILE A 194 -0.47 -12.75 -4.63
C ILE A 194 -0.35 -11.38 -5.30
N THR A 195 -1.04 -11.24 -6.43
CA THR A 195 -1.16 -9.98 -7.17
C THR A 195 -2.63 -9.63 -7.39
N GLY A 196 -2.90 -8.48 -8.01
CA GLY A 196 -4.27 -8.07 -8.35
C GLY A 196 -5.01 -9.07 -9.28
N SER A 197 -4.28 -9.86 -10.07
CA SER A 197 -4.84 -10.84 -10.99
C SER A 197 -5.03 -12.25 -10.38
N THR A 198 -4.55 -12.49 -9.16
CA THR A 198 -4.70 -13.80 -8.52
C THR A 198 -6.18 -14.07 -8.18
N PRO A 199 -6.78 -15.20 -8.59
CA PRO A 199 -8.15 -15.58 -8.25
C PRO A 199 -8.41 -15.64 -6.74
N ALA A 200 -9.65 -15.38 -6.32
CA ALA A 200 -10.00 -15.35 -4.89
C ALA A 200 -9.78 -16.70 -4.19
N GLN A 201 -10.06 -17.82 -4.87
CA GLN A 201 -9.87 -19.15 -4.33
C GLN A 201 -8.39 -19.44 -4.07
N ASP A 202 -7.53 -19.24 -5.07
CA ASP A 202 -6.07 -19.44 -4.96
C ASP A 202 -5.47 -18.60 -3.82
N ARG A 203 -5.96 -17.37 -3.62
CA ARG A 203 -5.53 -16.53 -2.48
C ARG A 203 -5.83 -17.20 -1.15
N GLN A 204 -7.01 -17.77 -0.98
CA GLN A 204 -7.41 -18.44 0.26
C GLN A 204 -6.57 -19.69 0.50
N GLU A 205 -6.34 -20.49 -0.54
CA GLU A 205 -5.51 -21.69 -0.48
C GLU A 205 -4.07 -21.36 -0.08
N MET A 206 -3.42 -20.40 -0.74
CA MET A 206 -2.07 -19.95 -0.38
C MET A 206 -2.00 -19.34 1.02
N THR A 207 -2.98 -18.53 1.42
CA THR A 207 -3.04 -17.93 2.77
C THR A 207 -3.12 -19.02 3.84
N LYS A 208 -3.94 -20.05 3.61
CA LYS A 208 -4.08 -21.17 4.53
C LYS A 208 -2.78 -21.98 4.61
N ALA A 209 -2.19 -22.34 3.47
CA ALA A 209 -0.93 -23.07 3.40
C ALA A 209 0.19 -22.32 4.14
N PHE A 210 0.33 -21.01 3.88
CA PHE A 210 1.33 -20.18 4.56
C PHE A 210 1.13 -20.14 6.07
N ASN A 211 -0.12 -19.94 6.54
CA ASN A 211 -0.40 -19.96 7.98
C ASN A 211 -0.13 -21.33 8.63
N GLN A 212 -0.16 -22.42 7.85
CA GLN A 212 0.12 -23.79 8.32
C GLN A 212 1.60 -24.14 8.37
N GLY A 213 2.50 -23.27 7.91
CA GLY A 213 3.94 -23.56 7.91
C GLY A 213 4.58 -23.68 6.54
N GLU A 214 3.80 -23.58 5.45
CA GLU A 214 4.36 -23.73 4.11
C GLU A 214 5.00 -22.44 3.61
N ARG A 215 6.20 -22.59 3.01
CA ARG A 215 7.01 -21.51 2.42
C ARG A 215 7.53 -20.50 3.45
N ASP A 216 8.58 -19.78 3.06
CA ASP A 216 9.33 -18.89 3.94
C ASP A 216 8.90 -17.42 3.77
N ALA A 217 8.52 -17.06 2.54
CA ALA A 217 8.11 -15.70 2.19
C ALA A 217 6.74 -15.64 1.52
N PHE A 218 6.03 -14.52 1.70
CA PHE A 218 4.80 -14.22 0.98
C PHE A 218 4.92 -12.87 0.27
N LEU A 219 4.95 -12.89 -1.06
CA LEU A 219 5.04 -11.72 -1.92
C LEU A 219 3.64 -11.15 -2.21
N ILE A 220 3.38 -9.90 -1.84
CA ILE A 220 2.04 -9.32 -1.90
C ILE A 220 2.07 -7.97 -2.59
N SER A 221 1.28 -7.81 -3.66
CA SER A 221 1.09 -6.48 -4.22
C SER A 221 0.21 -5.63 -3.29
N LEU A 222 0.56 -4.36 -3.04
CA LEU A 222 -0.18 -3.51 -2.09
C LEU A 222 -1.68 -3.38 -2.44
N LYS A 223 -2.02 -3.36 -3.74
CA LYS A 223 -3.42 -3.40 -4.21
C LYS A 223 -4.15 -4.70 -3.88
N ALA A 224 -3.42 -5.81 -3.76
CA ALA A 224 -3.96 -7.12 -3.46
C ALA A 224 -4.00 -7.42 -1.95
N GLY A 225 -3.18 -6.74 -1.14
CA GLY A 225 -3.18 -6.85 0.33
C GLY A 225 -4.37 -6.16 1.00
N GLY A 226 -4.97 -5.15 0.36
CA GLY A 226 -6.12 -4.40 0.88
C GLY A 226 -7.44 -5.17 0.98
N VAL A 227 -7.46 -6.47 0.69
CA VAL A 227 -8.68 -7.31 0.72
C VAL A 227 -8.89 -8.05 2.05
N GLY A 228 -8.08 -7.75 3.08
CA GLY A 228 -8.25 -8.36 4.41
C GLY A 228 -7.74 -9.79 4.51
N LEU A 229 -6.56 -10.08 3.94
CA LEU A 229 -5.89 -11.37 4.13
C LEU A 229 -5.40 -11.50 5.58
N ASN A 230 -5.68 -12.63 6.23
CA ASN A 230 -5.20 -12.93 7.57
C ASN A 230 -3.95 -13.81 7.49
N LEU A 231 -2.76 -13.21 7.59
CA LEU A 231 -1.46 -13.87 7.43
C LEU A 231 -0.72 -13.91 8.76
N THR A 232 -1.18 -14.77 9.68
CA THR A 232 -0.59 -14.96 11.01
C THR A 232 0.65 -15.85 11.01
N GLY A 233 0.96 -16.50 9.88
CA GLY A 233 2.15 -17.33 9.73
C GLY A 233 3.46 -16.54 9.69
N ALA A 234 3.43 -15.22 9.50
CA ALA A 234 4.62 -14.40 9.49
C ALA A 234 4.77 -13.59 10.78
N ASP A 235 6.00 -13.35 11.17
CA ASP A 235 6.40 -12.45 12.26
C ASP A 235 7.12 -11.19 11.76
N THR A 236 7.53 -11.19 10.49
CA THR A 236 8.28 -10.11 9.86
C THR A 236 7.53 -9.53 8.67
N VAL A 237 7.48 -8.20 8.55
CA VAL A 237 6.87 -7.50 7.42
C VAL A 237 7.88 -6.53 6.82
N ILE A 238 8.13 -6.67 5.52
CA ILE A 238 9.01 -5.80 4.74
C ILE A 238 8.16 -5.00 3.75
N LEU A 239 8.22 -3.68 3.86
CA LEU A 239 7.66 -2.75 2.88
C LEU A 239 8.79 -2.27 1.98
N VAL A 240 8.93 -2.88 0.79
CA VAL A 240 10.02 -2.55 -0.16
C VAL A 240 9.84 -1.14 -0.70
N ASP A 241 8.61 -0.79 -1.01
CA ASP A 241 8.20 0.53 -1.46
C ASP A 241 6.81 0.86 -0.91
N LEU A 242 6.65 2.12 -0.50
CA LEU A 242 5.45 2.56 0.21
C LEU A 242 4.33 2.93 -0.75
N TRP A 243 3.07 2.90 -0.31
CA TRP A 243 1.98 3.49 -1.07
C TRP A 243 2.00 5.03 -0.94
N TRP A 244 1.32 5.74 -1.85
CA TRP A 244 1.20 7.20 -1.75
C TRP A 244 0.37 7.66 -0.54
N ASN A 245 -0.60 6.84 -0.15
CA ASN A 245 -1.40 7.06 1.05
C ASN A 245 -0.82 6.21 2.19
N PRO A 246 -0.40 6.81 3.32
CA PRO A 246 0.08 6.09 4.50
C PRO A 246 -1.05 5.29 5.19
#